data_AF-A0A357LWY6-F1
#
_entry.id   AF-A0A357LWY6-F1
#
_cell.length_a   1.000
_cell.length_b   1.000
_cell.length_c   1.000
_cell.angle_alpha   90.00
_cell.angle_beta   90.00
_cell.angle_gamma   90.00
#
_symmetry.space_group_name_H-M   'P 1'
#
loop_
_entity.id
_entity.type
_entity.pdbx_description
1 polymer ?
#
loop_
_entity_poly.entity_id
_entity_poly.type
_entity_poly.pdbx_seq_one_letter_code
_entity_poly.pdbx_strand_id
1 'polypeptide(L)'
;DAERTMNTFLGITGELSADQVNEEALAASEYVYIEGYLVTSDCCRAAAVRVRDLAYQHGVKVAMTFSDPAMVEYFKDGVNEVLGQDGVDLLFC
;
A
#
# COMPACT_ATOMS: atom_id res chain seq x y z
N ASP A 1 24.61 -17.80 3.03
CA ASP A 1 24.42 -16.48 2.38
C ASP A 1 23.49 -15.56 3.16
N ALA A 2 22.71 -16.06 4.13
CA ALA A 2 21.72 -15.28 4.89
C ALA A 2 20.53 -14.79 4.04
N GLU A 3 20.30 -15.46 2.91
CA GLU A 3 19.11 -15.29 2.08
C GLU A 3 17.85 -15.83 2.77
N ARG A 4 16.70 -15.31 2.36
CA ARG A 4 15.38 -15.75 2.85
C ARG A 4 14.41 -15.93 1.69
N THR A 5 13.71 -17.06 1.67
CA THR A 5 12.58 -17.30 0.76
C THR A 5 11.30 -17.36 1.58
N MET A 6 10.34 -16.52 1.24
CA MET A 6 9.06 -16.44 1.94
C MET A 6 7.97 -17.16 1.12
N ASN A 7 7.13 -17.94 1.81
CA ASN A 7 5.96 -18.59 1.21
C ASN A 7 4.73 -18.14 1.99
N THR A 8 4.01 -17.16 1.44
CA THR A 8 2.91 -16.48 2.15
C THR A 8 1.57 -16.94 1.62
N PHE A 9 0.72 -17.49 2.51
CA PHE A 9 -0.70 -17.69 2.26
C PHE A 9 -1.48 -16.53 2.89
N LEU A 10 -2.18 -15.74 2.08
CA LEU A 10 -2.85 -14.51 2.54
C LEU A 10 -3.97 -14.80 3.55
N GLY A 11 -4.81 -15.80 3.27
CA GLY A 11 -6.00 -16.04 4.10
C GLY A 11 -6.81 -14.75 4.30
N ILE A 12 -7.16 -14.45 5.56
CA ILE A 12 -7.97 -13.27 5.89
C ILE A 12 -7.30 -11.93 5.56
N THR A 13 -5.96 -11.86 5.48
CA THR A 13 -5.28 -10.60 5.16
C THR A 13 -5.48 -10.20 3.69
N GLY A 14 -5.90 -11.13 2.84
CA GLY A 14 -6.34 -10.84 1.48
C GLY A 14 -7.72 -10.19 1.38
N GLU A 15 -8.46 -10.08 2.49
CA GLU A 15 -9.81 -9.51 2.55
C GLU A 15 -9.85 -8.09 3.15
N LEU A 16 -8.69 -7.52 3.53
CA LEU A 16 -8.61 -6.15 4.04
C LEU A 16 -9.21 -5.17 3.03
N SER A 17 -10.14 -4.33 3.47
CA SER A 17 -10.85 -3.36 2.64
C SER A 17 -10.80 -1.96 3.24
N ALA A 18 -11.38 -1.00 2.53
CA ALA A 18 -11.55 0.35 3.03
C ALA A 18 -12.40 0.43 4.31
N ASP A 19 -13.21 -0.61 4.61
CA ASP A 19 -14.07 -0.64 5.81
C ASP A 19 -13.27 -0.72 7.11
N GLN A 20 -12.00 -1.18 7.05
CA GLN A 20 -11.11 -1.22 8.20
C GLN A 20 -10.26 0.04 8.36
N VAL A 21 -10.39 1.04 7.47
CA VAL A 21 -9.62 2.28 7.55
C VAL A 21 -10.18 3.17 8.65
N ASN A 22 -9.36 3.43 9.67
CA ASN A 22 -9.67 4.43 10.69
C ASN A 22 -9.19 5.81 10.22
N GLU A 23 -10.11 6.60 9.70
CA GLU A 23 -9.81 7.93 9.16
C GLU A 23 -9.33 8.93 10.22
N GLU A 24 -9.83 8.84 11.46
CA GLU A 24 -9.39 9.73 12.55
C GLU A 24 -7.92 9.47 12.90
N ALA A 25 -7.52 8.20 13.01
CA ALA A 25 -6.13 7.82 13.25
C ALA A 25 -5.22 8.23 12.08
N LEU A 26 -5.70 8.07 10.84
CA LEU A 26 -4.98 8.51 9.65
C LEU A 26 -4.75 10.03 9.69
N ALA A 27 -5.79 10.83 9.91
CA ALA A 27 -5.71 12.29 9.95
C ALA A 27 -4.80 12.81 11.09
N ALA A 28 -4.64 12.05 12.17
CA ALA A 28 -3.75 12.38 13.28
C ALA A 28 -2.28 11.96 13.05
N SER A 29 -1.95 11.34 11.92
CA SER A 29 -0.62 10.81 11.62
C SER A 29 0.23 11.81 10.82
N GLU A 30 1.56 11.75 10.95
CA GLU A 30 2.46 12.53 10.08
C GLU A 30 2.66 11.84 8.71
N TYR A 31 2.72 10.51 8.74
CA TYR A 31 2.85 9.66 7.55
C TYR A 31 1.91 8.47 7.66
N VAL A 32 1.43 8.00 6.50
CA VAL A 32 0.95 6.64 6.31
C VAL A 32 1.95 5.85 5.47
N TYR A 33 2.20 4.59 5.86
CA TYR A 33 3.10 3.70 5.14
C TYR A 33 2.33 2.55 4.50
N ILE A 34 2.53 2.34 3.19
CA ILE A 34 1.79 1.37 2.37
C ILE A 34 2.76 0.32 1.82
N GLU A 35 2.42 -0.95 1.98
CA GLU A 35 3.18 -2.07 1.40
C GLU A 35 2.72 -2.36 -0.03
N GLY A 36 3.70 -2.61 -0.91
CA GLY A 36 3.45 -3.04 -2.28
C GLY A 36 2.69 -4.37 -2.36
N TYR A 37 2.79 -5.24 -1.35
CA TYR A 37 2.01 -6.50 -1.31
C TYR A 37 0.48 -6.30 -1.33
N LEU A 38 -0.04 -5.14 -0.93
CA LEU A 38 -1.48 -4.89 -0.93
C LEU A 38 -2.11 -4.90 -2.33
N VAL A 39 -1.30 -4.78 -3.39
CA VAL A 39 -1.80 -4.79 -4.79
C VAL A 39 -2.29 -6.16 -5.24
N THR A 40 -1.95 -7.24 -4.53
CA THR A 40 -2.27 -8.62 -4.93
C THR A 40 -3.73 -9.02 -4.68
N SER A 41 -4.51 -8.19 -3.98
CA SER A 41 -5.95 -8.35 -3.80
C SER A 41 -6.68 -7.08 -4.21
N ASP A 42 -7.81 -7.21 -4.91
CA ASP A 42 -8.55 -6.07 -5.44
C ASP A 42 -9.11 -5.18 -4.32
N CYS A 43 -9.61 -5.77 -3.22
CA CYS A 43 -10.11 -4.99 -2.09
C CYS A 43 -8.96 -4.29 -1.32
N CYS A 44 -7.83 -4.97 -1.15
CA CYS A 44 -6.65 -4.39 -0.51
C CYS A 44 -6.07 -3.25 -1.35
N ARG A 45 -6.03 -3.40 -2.68
CA ARG A 45 -5.59 -2.35 -3.61
C ARG A 45 -6.50 -1.13 -3.53
N ALA A 46 -7.82 -1.34 -3.58
CA ALA A 46 -8.79 -0.26 -3.43
C ALA A 46 -8.66 0.45 -2.06
N ALA A 47 -8.39 -0.30 -0.99
CA ALA A 47 -8.13 0.26 0.33
C ALA A 47 -6.85 1.11 0.36
N ALA A 48 -5.76 0.63 -0.24
CA ALA A 48 -4.50 1.38 -0.33
C ALA A 48 -4.66 2.70 -1.11
N VAL A 49 -5.39 2.67 -2.23
CA VAL A 49 -5.73 3.88 -3.00
C VAL A 49 -6.55 4.85 -2.15
N ARG A 50 -7.59 4.36 -1.46
CA ARG A 50 -8.44 5.19 -0.60
C ARG A 50 -7.65 5.80 0.56
N VAL A 51 -6.73 5.05 1.17
CA VAL A 51 -5.85 5.53 2.25
C VAL A 51 -4.93 6.64 1.75
N ARG A 52 -4.31 6.47 0.57
CA ARG A 52 -3.50 7.53 -0.05
C ARG A 52 -4.33 8.80 -0.27
N ASP A 53 -5.51 8.66 -0.87
CA ASP A 53 -6.36 9.81 -1.19
C ASP A 53 -6.82 10.55 0.08
N LEU A 54 -7.15 9.80 1.15
CA LEU A 54 -7.45 10.37 2.45
C LEU A 54 -6.24 11.06 3.09
N ALA A 55 -5.06 10.45 3.00
CA ALA A 55 -3.84 11.02 3.55
C ALA A 55 -3.61 12.42 2.96
N TYR A 56 -3.68 12.55 1.63
CA TYR A 56 -3.55 13.85 0.97
C TYR A 56 -4.66 14.84 1.34
N GLN A 57 -5.90 14.38 1.52
CA GLN A 57 -7.00 15.25 1.99
C GLN A 57 -6.73 15.83 3.38
N HIS A 58 -6.07 15.07 4.25
CA HIS A 58 -5.74 15.49 5.62
C HIS A 58 -4.33 16.09 5.77
N GLY A 59 -3.59 16.26 4.67
CA GLY A 59 -2.21 16.78 4.70
C GLY A 59 -1.20 15.80 5.32
N VAL A 60 -1.55 14.52 5.40
CA VAL A 60 -0.70 13.42 5.84
C VAL A 60 0.13 12.95 4.66
N LYS A 61 1.43 12.74 4.89
CA LYS A 61 2.33 12.29 3.84
C LYS A 61 2.21 10.79 3.59
N VAL A 62 2.46 10.37 2.36
CA VAL A 62 2.37 8.97 1.95
C VAL A 62 3.77 8.41 1.72
N ALA A 63 4.09 7.35 2.45
CA ALA A 63 5.26 6.52 2.22
C ALA A 63 4.85 5.17 1.64
N MET A 64 5.63 4.61 0.71
CA MET A 64 5.36 3.30 0.13
C MET A 64 6.65 2.50 -0.03
N THR A 65 6.55 1.18 0.01
CA THR A 65 7.60 0.28 -0.50
C THR A 65 7.10 -0.52 -1.69
N PHE A 66 8.00 -0.91 -2.59
CA PHE A 66 7.69 -1.94 -3.59
C PHE A 66 7.58 -3.35 -2.99
N SER A 67 8.02 -3.55 -1.75
CA SER A 67 8.05 -4.82 -1.01
C SER A 67 8.95 -5.89 -1.61
N ASP A 68 8.67 -6.30 -2.85
CA ASP A 68 9.36 -7.35 -3.57
C ASP A 68 9.42 -7.01 -5.08
N PRO A 69 10.52 -7.30 -5.78
CA PRO A 69 10.61 -7.08 -7.23
C PRO A 69 9.45 -7.71 -8.03
N ALA A 70 8.92 -8.86 -7.58
CA ALA A 70 7.78 -9.53 -8.21
C ALA A 70 6.51 -8.68 -8.18
N MET A 71 6.33 -7.76 -7.22
CA MET A 71 5.18 -6.86 -7.19
C MET A 71 5.25 -5.85 -8.35
N VAL A 72 6.44 -5.32 -8.61
CA VAL A 72 6.66 -4.39 -9.73
C VAL A 72 6.60 -5.13 -11.08
N GLU A 73 7.09 -6.38 -11.13
CA GLU A 73 7.11 -7.19 -12.34
C GLU A 73 5.70 -7.67 -12.74
N TYR A 74 4.94 -8.25 -11.80
CA TYR A 74 3.67 -8.91 -12.11
C TYR A 74 2.43 -8.07 -11.80
N PHE A 75 2.54 -7.04 -10.96
CA PHE A 75 1.42 -6.19 -10.54
C PHE A 75 1.64 -4.71 -10.82
N LYS A 76 2.40 -4.41 -11.89
CA LYS A 76 2.78 -3.05 -12.29
C LYS A 76 1.61 -2.07 -12.31
N ASP A 77 0.47 -2.45 -12.89
CA ASP A 77 -0.69 -1.57 -13.00
C ASP A 77 -1.28 -1.25 -11.63
N GLY A 78 -1.35 -2.24 -10.74
CA GLY A 78 -1.82 -2.03 -9.37
C GLY A 78 -0.85 -1.19 -8.54
N VAL A 79 0.46 -1.37 -8.73
CA VAL A 79 1.48 -0.51 -8.11
C VAL A 79 1.33 0.94 -8.60
N ASN A 80 1.15 1.15 -9.90
CA ASN A 80 0.92 2.49 -10.45
C ASN A 80 -0.38 3.12 -9.95
N GLU A 81 -1.43 2.31 -9.78
CA GLU A 81 -2.70 2.77 -9.22
C GLU A 81 -2.51 3.28 -7.79
N VAL A 82 -1.74 2.59 -6.95
CA VAL A 82 -1.41 3.01 -5.58
C VAL A 82 -0.47 4.22 -5.58
N LEU A 83 0.55 4.26 -6.46
CA LEU A 83 1.44 5.43 -6.58
C LEU A 83 0.68 6.69 -7.01
N GLY A 84 -0.37 6.55 -7.83
CA GLY A 84 -1.08 7.69 -8.41
C GLY A 84 -0.24 8.43 -9.44
N GLN A 85 -0.82 9.49 -10.03
CA GLN A 85 -0.14 10.26 -11.08
C GLN A 85 1.01 11.11 -10.55
N ASP A 86 0.87 11.59 -9.31
CA ASP A 86 1.85 12.48 -8.67
C ASP A 86 2.92 11.73 -7.86
N GLY A 87 2.79 10.40 -7.73
CA GLY A 87 3.66 9.57 -6.91
C GLY A 87 3.37 9.67 -5.42
N VAL A 88 4.35 9.26 -4.59
CA VAL A 88 4.29 9.30 -3.12
C VAL A 88 5.39 10.20 -2.56
N ASP A 89 5.23 10.70 -1.34
CA ASP A 89 6.22 11.58 -0.69
C ASP A 89 7.54 10.87 -0.38
N LEU A 90 7.48 9.56 -0.13
CA LEU A 90 8.66 8.75 0.16
C LEU A 90 8.50 7.33 -0.39
N LEU A 91 9.48 6.86 -1.15
CA LEU A 91 9.51 5.51 -1.72
C LEU A 91 10.71 4.72 -1.19
N PHE A 92 10.46 3.51 -0.71
CA PHE A 92 11.46 2.56 -0.23
C PHE A 92 11.63 1.43 -1.24
N CYS A 93 12.85 1.26 -1.77
CA CYS A 93 13.20 0.24 -2.75
C CYS A 93 14.61 -0.33 -2.51
#